data_AF-W2MGJ6-F1
#
_entry.id   AF-W2MGJ6-F1
#
_cell.length_a   1.000
_cell.length_b   1.000
_cell.length_c   1.000
_cell.angle_alpha   90.00
_cell.angle_beta   90.00
_cell.angle_gamma   90.00
#
_symmetry.space_group_name_H-M   'P 1'
#
loop_
_entity.id
_entity.type
_entity.pdbx_description
1 polymer ?
#
loop_
_entity_poly.entity_id
_entity_poly.type
_entity_poly.pdbx_seq_one_letter_code
_entity_poly.pdbx_strand_id
1 'polypeptide(L)'
;MFMLRMSQNDDLVYAVLANEKAHGIAPSDNGIEGLMEDCSLLECGLDGANILQQVEIYAFKSDGQFEGTQYVVGDFVVSVCTFMSRNNLPRGLIIEVQYSPCYTVSHVDLLIDEFLSNFASHEHLRKPVDNMPALFEKVGLPNSEYSLKHTALQYVAAFNILRKFEK
;
A
#
# COMPACT_ATOMS: atom_id res chain seq x y z
N MET A 1 10.53 -2.08 -9.08
CA MET A 1 9.94 -3.26 -8.39
C MET A 1 9.85 -2.96 -6.91
N PHE A 2 8.72 -3.32 -6.30
CA PHE A 2 8.53 -3.38 -4.86
C PHE A 2 8.25 -4.83 -4.47
N MET A 3 8.77 -5.26 -3.33
CA MET A 3 8.45 -6.56 -2.73
C MET A 3 7.86 -6.30 -1.36
N LEU A 4 6.72 -6.93 -1.08
CA LEU A 4 6.01 -6.81 0.18
C LEU A 4 5.75 -8.21 0.74
N ARG A 5 6.13 -8.42 2.00
CA ARG A 5 5.80 -9.62 2.77
C ARG A 5 4.78 -9.25 3.85
N MET A 6 3.67 -9.97 3.92
CA MET A 6 2.64 -9.76 4.93
C MET A 6 2.74 -10.81 6.04
N SER A 7 3.31 -10.45 7.18
CA SER A 7 3.51 -11.37 8.31
C SER A 7 2.21 -11.88 8.93
N GLN A 8 1.14 -11.09 8.91
CA GLN A 8 -0.15 -11.46 9.49
C GLN A 8 -0.99 -12.40 8.62
N ASN A 9 -0.60 -12.60 7.35
CA ASN A 9 -1.37 -13.36 6.37
C ASN A 9 -0.50 -14.47 5.78
N ASP A 10 -0.16 -15.48 6.57
CA ASP A 10 0.60 -16.67 6.17
C ASP A 10 1.92 -16.36 5.43
N ASP A 11 2.57 -15.25 5.77
CA ASP A 11 3.79 -14.78 5.12
C ASP A 11 3.68 -14.63 3.59
N LEU A 12 2.48 -14.31 3.10
CA LEU A 12 2.25 -14.05 1.68
C LEU A 12 3.20 -12.96 1.16
N VAL A 13 3.78 -13.22 -0.02
CA VAL A 13 4.73 -12.31 -0.66
C VAL A 13 4.18 -11.85 -2.00
N TYR A 14 4.12 -10.54 -2.15
CA TYR A 14 3.67 -9.86 -3.35
C TYR A 14 4.82 -9.05 -3.96
N ALA A 15 4.96 -9.13 -5.28
CA ALA A 15 5.83 -8.28 -6.06
C ALA A 15 4.99 -7.32 -6.90
N VAL A 16 5.24 -6.02 -6.76
CA VAL A 16 4.65 -4.97 -7.59
C VAL A 16 5.71 -4.50 -8.58
N LEU A 17 5.49 -4.81 -9.85
CA LEU A 17 6.35 -4.41 -10.96
C LEU A 17 5.79 -3.13 -11.55
N ALA A 18 6.54 -2.04 -11.47
CA ALA A 18 6.18 -0.75 -12.04
C ALA A 18 7.33 -0.27 -12.93
N ASN A 19 6.99 0.25 -14.11
CA ASN A 19 7.97 0.83 -15.03
C ASN A 19 8.15 2.32 -14.72
N GLU A 20 9.38 2.75 -14.40
CA GLU A 20 9.71 4.16 -14.11
C GLU A 20 9.98 4.98 -15.40
N LYS A 21 9.90 4.40 -16.62
CA LYS A 21 10.29 5.11 -17.85
C LYS A 21 9.29 6.18 -18.32
N ALA A 22 9.62 7.41 -17.95
CA ALA A 22 9.89 8.56 -18.85
C ALA A 22 8.74 9.19 -19.66
N HIS A 23 7.85 9.91 -18.97
CA HIS A 23 7.35 11.18 -19.50
C HIS A 23 7.65 12.30 -18.50
N GLY A 24 8.15 13.43 -19.00
CA GLY A 24 8.56 14.61 -18.24
C GLY A 24 7.39 15.37 -17.60
N ILE A 25 6.51 14.64 -16.92
CA ILE A 25 5.42 15.18 -16.14
C ILE A 25 5.98 15.44 -14.74
N ALA A 26 5.77 16.67 -14.26
CA ALA A 26 6.22 17.11 -12.95
C ALA A 26 5.86 16.07 -11.87
N PRO A 27 6.70 15.88 -10.84
CA PRO A 27 6.34 15.02 -9.72
C PRO A 27 5.03 15.53 -9.14
N SER A 28 3.95 14.78 -9.34
CA SER A 28 2.69 14.98 -8.61
C SER A 28 3.05 15.05 -7.13
N ASP A 29 2.55 16.07 -6.42
CA ASP A 29 2.74 16.22 -4.96
C ASP A 29 2.27 14.97 -4.20
N ASN A 30 1.41 14.16 -4.85
CA ASN A 30 0.90 12.88 -4.37
C ASN A 30 1.82 11.68 -4.68
N GLY A 31 2.88 11.85 -5.47
CA GLY A 31 4.01 10.93 -5.59
C GLY A 31 3.76 9.63 -6.37
N ILE A 32 2.54 9.41 -6.89
CA ILE A 32 2.13 8.13 -7.48
C ILE A 32 1.49 8.23 -8.87
N GLU A 33 0.91 9.37 -9.27
CA GLU A 33 0.22 9.46 -10.57
C GLU A 33 1.11 9.12 -11.77
N GLY A 34 2.41 9.43 -11.73
CA GLY A 34 3.35 9.13 -12.82
C GLY A 34 4.05 7.77 -12.74
N LEU A 35 3.85 6.98 -11.69
CA LEU A 35 4.61 5.73 -11.44
C LEU A 35 3.86 4.46 -11.84
N MET A 36 2.57 4.56 -12.17
CA MET A 36 1.66 3.41 -12.31
C MET A 36 0.84 3.47 -13.60
N GLU A 37 1.40 4.00 -14.68
CA GLU A 37 0.81 3.83 -16.01
C GLU A 37 0.87 2.35 -16.44
N ASP A 38 2.01 1.68 -16.21
CA ASP A 38 2.20 0.25 -16.42
C ASP A 38 2.63 -0.43 -15.11
N CYS A 39 1.67 -1.01 -14.39
CA CYS A 39 1.90 -1.75 -13.15
C CYS A 39 1.39 -3.20 -13.28
N SER A 40 2.13 -4.15 -12.73
CA SER A 40 1.69 -5.54 -12.60
C SER A 40 1.89 -6.01 -11.16
N LEU A 41 0.90 -6.74 -10.64
CA LEU A 41 0.94 -7.34 -9.32
C LEU A 41 1.08 -8.86 -9.44
N LEU A 42 2.11 -9.41 -8.81
CA LEU A 42 2.37 -10.84 -8.76
C LEU A 42 2.34 -11.32 -7.31
N GLU A 43 1.61 -12.40 -7.06
CA GLU A 43 1.74 -13.20 -5.85
C GLU A 43 2.77 -14.29 -6.13
N CYS A 44 3.96 -14.15 -5.54
CA CYS A 44 5.11 -14.97 -5.92
C CYS A 44 5.61 -15.88 -4.80
N GLY A 45 5.14 -15.68 -3.56
CA GLY A 45 5.63 -16.42 -2.39
C GLY A 45 7.13 -16.21 -2.15
N LEU A 46 7.67 -16.97 -1.18
CA LEU A 46 9.08 -16.82 -0.80
C LEU A 46 10.04 -17.28 -1.91
N ASP A 47 9.74 -18.38 -2.59
CA ASP A 47 10.59 -18.90 -3.67
C ASP A 47 10.65 -17.95 -4.86
N GLY A 48 9.50 -17.40 -5.28
CA GLY A 48 9.47 -16.42 -6.35
C GLY A 48 10.18 -15.12 -5.98
N ALA A 49 10.05 -14.67 -4.72
CA ALA A 49 10.81 -13.52 -4.23
C ALA A 49 12.32 -13.77 -4.24
N ASN A 50 12.77 -14.96 -3.83
CA ASN A 50 14.18 -15.35 -3.87
C ASN A 50 14.73 -15.35 -5.30
N ILE A 51 13.96 -15.89 -6.25
CA ILE A 51 14.32 -15.86 -7.68
C ILE A 51 14.45 -14.41 -8.16
N LEU A 52 13.47 -13.56 -7.88
CA LEU A 52 13.47 -12.15 -8.29
C LEU A 52 14.63 -11.35 -7.68
N GLN A 53 15.10 -11.72 -6.49
CA GLN A 53 16.29 -11.14 -5.88
C GLN A 53 17.59 -11.64 -6.52
N GLN A 54 17.66 -12.92 -6.90
CA GLN A 54 18.86 -13.55 -7.45
C GLN A 54 19.13 -13.22 -8.92
N VAL A 55 18.11 -12.86 -9.70
CA VAL A 55 18.30 -12.52 -11.13
C VAL A 55 19.07 -11.21 -11.35
N GLU A 56 19.31 -10.41 -10.30
CA GLU A 56 20.09 -9.16 -10.32
C GLU A 56 19.67 -8.12 -11.38
N ILE A 57 18.50 -8.27 -12.00
CA ILE A 57 17.95 -7.32 -12.97
C ILE A 57 17.33 -6.07 -12.30
N TYR A 58 17.17 -6.10 -10.98
CA TYR A 58 16.64 -5.00 -10.18
C TYR A 58 17.69 -4.51 -9.19
N ALA A 59 17.97 -3.20 -9.22
CA ALA A 59 18.83 -2.57 -8.24
C ALA A 59 18.09 -2.32 -6.92
N PHE A 60 18.70 -2.71 -5.80
CA PHE A 60 18.21 -2.41 -4.47
C PHE A 60 18.24 -0.89 -4.23
N LYS A 61 17.11 -0.31 -3.79
CA LYS A 61 16.99 1.12 -3.43
C LYS A 61 16.80 1.31 -1.93
N SER A 62 15.79 0.67 -1.35
CA SER A 62 15.45 0.81 0.06
C SER A 62 14.59 -0.36 0.54
N ASP A 63 14.61 -0.58 1.86
CA ASP A 63 13.80 -1.54 2.60
C ASP A 63 13.40 -0.99 3.98
N GLY A 64 12.46 -1.68 4.61
CA GLY A 64 11.96 -1.37 5.93
C GLY A 64 10.76 -2.24 6.26
N GLN A 65 10.12 -1.94 7.38
CA GLN A 65 8.97 -2.69 7.89
C GLN A 65 7.95 -1.76 8.51
N PHE A 66 6.69 -2.20 8.49
CA PHE A 66 5.61 -1.54 9.20
C PHE A 66 5.40 -2.27 10.53
N GLU A 67 5.61 -1.57 11.64
CA GLU A 67 5.42 -2.09 12.99
C GLU A 67 4.29 -1.32 13.66
N GLY A 68 3.29 -2.03 14.18
CA GLY A 68 2.08 -1.38 14.65
C GLY A 68 1.26 -2.20 15.62
N THR A 69 0.17 -1.58 16.07
CA THR A 69 -0.84 -2.19 16.92
C THR A 69 -2.18 -2.15 16.22
N GLN A 70 -2.96 -3.22 16.37
CA GLN A 70 -4.29 -3.35 15.80
C GLN A 70 -5.36 -3.22 16.88
N TYR A 71 -6.47 -2.56 16.53
CA TYR A 71 -7.61 -2.28 17.39
C TYR A 71 -8.88 -2.72 16.68
N VAL A 72 -9.84 -3.27 17.42
CA VAL A 72 -11.15 -3.64 16.89
C VAL A 72 -12.20 -2.68 17.45
N VAL A 73 -12.93 -2.01 16.56
CA VAL A 73 -13.96 -1.02 16.90
C VAL A 73 -15.22 -1.34 16.09
N GLY A 74 -16.12 -2.12 16.70
CA GLY A 74 -17.33 -2.60 16.00
C GLY A 74 -16.97 -3.44 14.78
N ASP A 75 -17.47 -3.04 13.61
CA ASP A 75 -17.19 -3.69 12.31
C ASP A 75 -15.86 -3.25 11.67
N PHE A 76 -15.07 -2.44 12.36
CA PHE A 76 -13.79 -1.93 11.85
C PHE A 76 -12.61 -2.53 12.60
N VAL A 77 -11.58 -2.84 11.84
CA VAL A 77 -10.26 -3.18 12.35
C VAL A 77 -9.31 -2.07 11.94
N VAL A 78 -8.67 -1.42 12.92
CA VAL A 78 -7.79 -0.27 12.73
C VAL A 78 -6.38 -0.65 13.12
N SER A 79 -5.44 -0.58 12.19
CA SER A 79 -4.03 -0.82 12.45
C SER A 79 -3.27 0.51 12.38
N VAL A 80 -2.60 0.90 13.47
CA VAL A 80 -1.73 2.07 13.50
C VAL A 80 -0.29 1.60 13.49
N CYS A 81 0.41 1.89 12.40
CA CYS A 81 1.74 1.37 12.10
C CYS A 81 2.75 2.49 11.92
N THR A 82 3.94 2.32 12.47
CA THR A 82 5.11 3.15 12.15
C THR A 82 5.91 2.47 11.06
N PHE A 83 6.30 3.21 10.03
CA PHE A 83 7.29 2.73 9.06
C PHE A 83 8.69 2.89 9.64
N MET A 84 9.37 1.78 9.83
CA MET A 84 10.75 1.70 10.30
C MET A 84 11.64 1.39 9.10
N SER A 85 12.57 2.29 8.76
CA SER A 85 13.59 1.98 7.75
C SER A 85 14.57 0.93 8.26
N ARG A 86 15.39 0.35 7.38
CA ARG A 86 16.40 -0.68 7.72
C ARG A 86 17.27 -0.42 8.94
N ASN A 87 17.56 0.85 9.21
CA ASN A 87 18.38 1.30 10.33
C ASN A 87 17.55 1.59 11.60
N ASN A 88 16.31 1.09 11.67
CA ASN A 88 15.36 1.27 12.77
C ASN A 88 15.06 2.74 13.07
N LEU A 89 15.10 3.61 12.05
CA LEU A 89 14.63 4.98 12.19
C LEU A 89 13.14 5.05 11.83
N PRO A 90 12.28 5.63 12.68
CA PRO A 90 10.89 5.87 12.36
C PRO A 90 10.80 6.96 11.29
N ARG A 91 10.04 6.70 10.22
CA ARG A 91 9.92 7.58 9.05
C ARG A 91 8.53 8.16 8.85
N GLY A 92 7.51 7.57 9.47
CA GLY A 92 6.14 8.06 9.38
C GLY A 92 5.14 7.07 9.95
N LEU A 93 3.89 7.51 10.02
CA LEU A 93 2.78 6.72 10.49
C LEU A 93 1.87 6.35 9.31
N ILE A 94 1.32 5.15 9.37
CA ILE A 94 0.24 4.66 8.51
C ILE A 94 -0.92 4.28 9.41
N ILE A 95 -2.12 4.63 8.98
CA ILE A 95 -3.37 4.14 9.54
C ILE A 95 -4.00 3.26 8.46
N GLU A 96 -4.16 1.99 8.76
CA GLU A 96 -4.92 1.04 7.95
C GLU A 96 -6.29 0.88 8.61
N VAL A 97 -7.34 0.94 7.79
CA VAL A 97 -8.71 0.67 8.22
C VAL A 97 -9.27 -0.44 7.34
N GLN A 98 -9.60 -1.56 7.96
CA GLN A 98 -10.28 -2.67 7.33
C GLN A 98 -11.73 -2.70 7.83
N TYR A 99 -12.68 -2.73 6.89
CA TYR A 99 -14.09 -2.93 7.18
C TYR A 99 -14.41 -4.43 7.10
N SER A 100 -14.82 -5.03 8.23
CA SER A 100 -15.16 -6.45 8.37
C SER A 100 -16.56 -6.60 8.97
N PRO A 101 -17.61 -6.22 8.21
CA PRO A 101 -18.97 -6.22 8.76
C PRO A 101 -19.63 -7.59 8.71
N CYS A 102 -20.71 -7.72 9.48
CA CYS A 102 -21.64 -8.85 9.34
C CYS A 102 -22.53 -8.75 8.07
N TYR A 103 -22.64 -7.57 7.47
CA TYR A 103 -23.34 -7.34 6.20
C TYR A 103 -22.70 -6.17 5.44
N THR A 104 -22.59 -6.27 4.12
CA THR A 104 -22.00 -5.21 3.30
C THR A 104 -23.01 -4.10 3.04
N VAL A 105 -22.61 -2.85 3.28
CA VAL A 105 -23.36 -1.65 2.87
C VAL A 105 -22.88 -1.13 1.51
N SER A 106 -23.73 -0.36 0.84
CA SER A 106 -23.33 0.41 -0.35
C SER A 106 -22.33 1.50 0.03
N HIS A 107 -21.43 1.85 -0.91
CA HIS A 107 -20.46 2.95 -0.76
C HIS A 107 -19.50 2.83 0.46
N VAL A 108 -18.89 1.65 0.62
CA VAL A 108 -17.91 1.37 1.69
C VAL A 108 -16.78 2.41 1.75
N ASP A 109 -16.34 2.95 0.62
CA ASP A 109 -15.30 3.98 0.58
C ASP A 109 -15.69 5.26 1.34
N LEU A 110 -16.96 5.69 1.22
CA LEU A 110 -17.47 6.87 1.94
C LEU A 110 -17.56 6.59 3.44
N LEU A 111 -17.96 5.37 3.81
CA LEU A 111 -18.00 4.95 5.21
C LEU A 111 -16.61 4.94 5.85
N ILE A 112 -15.60 4.44 5.12
CA ILE A 112 -14.20 4.45 5.59
C ILE A 112 -13.69 5.89 5.72
N ASP A 113 -14.02 6.77 4.77
CA ASP A 113 -13.64 8.18 4.82
C ASP A 113 -14.27 8.92 6.00
N GLU A 114 -15.55 8.68 6.26
CA GLU A 114 -16.25 9.21 7.43
C GLU A 114 -15.62 8.68 8.72
N PHE A 115 -15.34 7.38 8.79
CA PHE A 115 -14.68 6.78 9.94
C PHE A 115 -13.30 7.42 10.19
N LEU A 116 -12.47 7.56 9.16
CA LEU A 116 -11.15 8.20 9.24
C LEU A 116 -11.22 9.67 9.66
N SER A 117 -12.28 10.39 9.26
CA SER A 117 -12.48 11.80 9.64
C SER A 117 -12.64 12.01 11.15
N ASN A 118 -12.98 10.95 11.90
CA ASN A 118 -13.03 10.98 13.37
C ASN A 118 -11.64 10.95 14.02
N PHE A 119 -10.60 10.47 13.32
CA PHE A 119 -9.24 10.37 13.86
C PHE A 119 -8.46 11.67 13.68
N ALA A 120 -8.54 12.26 12.50
CA ALA A 120 -7.87 13.51 12.16
C ALA A 120 -8.60 14.20 11.00
N SER A 121 -8.46 15.53 10.92
CA SER A 121 -9.00 16.27 9.78
C SER A 121 -8.34 15.79 8.48
N HIS A 122 -9.07 15.91 7.37
CA HIS A 122 -8.57 15.54 6.04
C HIS A 122 -7.29 16.26 5.63
N GLU A 123 -6.97 17.41 6.25
CA GLU A 123 -5.72 18.14 6.03
C GLU A 123 -4.49 17.43 6.60
N HIS A 124 -4.69 16.54 7.58
CA HIS A 124 -3.61 15.79 8.25
C HIS A 124 -3.54 14.32 7.82
N LEU A 125 -4.56 13.82 7.11
CA LEU A 125 -4.60 12.46 6.56
C LEU A 125 -4.43 12.49 5.05
N ARG A 126 -3.33 11.91 4.58
CA ARG A 126 -3.06 11.77 3.15
C ARG A 126 -3.33 10.34 2.71
N LYS A 127 -4.30 10.15 1.82
CA LYS A 127 -4.49 8.87 1.15
C LYS A 127 -3.27 8.53 0.29
N PRO A 128 -2.86 7.25 0.21
CA PRO A 128 -1.77 6.86 -0.66
C PRO A 128 -2.05 7.16 -2.14
N VAL A 129 -3.30 6.97 -2.57
CA VAL A 129 -3.77 7.21 -3.94
C VAL A 129 -5.18 7.79 -3.89
N ASP A 130 -5.43 8.82 -4.70
CA ASP A 130 -6.71 9.52 -4.72
C ASP A 130 -7.83 8.67 -5.32
N ASN A 131 -7.53 7.91 -6.40
CA ASN A 131 -8.48 7.01 -7.05
C ASN A 131 -8.01 5.55 -6.95
N MET A 132 -8.26 4.94 -5.79
CA MET A 132 -7.99 3.52 -5.54
C MET A 132 -8.70 2.58 -6.53
N PRO A 133 -10.00 2.80 -6.88
CA PRO A 133 -10.68 1.91 -7.82
C PRO A 133 -10.04 1.83 -9.21
N ALA A 134 -9.60 2.96 -9.75
CA ALA A 134 -8.88 2.99 -11.03
C ALA A 134 -7.53 2.27 -10.95
N LEU A 135 -6.87 2.33 -9.79
CA LEU A 135 -5.61 1.61 -9.58
C LEU A 135 -5.83 0.09 -9.57
N PHE A 136 -6.88 -0.38 -8.90
CA PHE A 136 -7.21 -1.80 -8.85
C PHE A 136 -7.55 -2.34 -10.23
N GLU A 137 -8.38 -1.63 -10.99
CA GLU A 137 -8.76 -2.02 -12.36
C GLU A 137 -7.54 -2.16 -13.27
N LYS A 138 -6.56 -1.25 -13.18
CA LYS A 138 -5.32 -1.30 -13.96
C LYS A 138 -4.49 -2.56 -13.73
N VAL A 139 -4.49 -3.10 -12.51
CA VAL A 139 -3.77 -4.35 -12.18
C VAL A 139 -4.67 -5.59 -12.27
N GLY A 140 -5.87 -5.45 -12.83
CA GLY A 140 -6.83 -6.54 -13.02
C GLY A 140 -7.51 -7.00 -11.73
N LEU A 141 -7.54 -6.16 -10.69
CA LEU A 141 -8.23 -6.45 -9.44
C LEU A 141 -9.68 -5.92 -9.47
N PRO A 142 -10.67 -6.72 -9.06
CA PRO A 142 -12.07 -6.31 -9.07
C PRO A 142 -12.40 -5.37 -7.90
N ASN A 143 -13.07 -4.26 -8.20
CA ASN A 143 -13.56 -3.33 -7.16
C ASN A 143 -14.69 -3.92 -6.28
N SER A 144 -15.36 -4.97 -6.75
CA SER A 144 -16.46 -5.62 -6.04
C SER A 144 -16.02 -6.67 -5.02
N GLU A 145 -14.78 -7.18 -5.14
CA GLU A 145 -14.29 -8.26 -4.30
C GLU A 145 -12.90 -7.91 -3.78
N TYR A 146 -12.85 -7.47 -2.53
CA TYR A 146 -11.60 -7.12 -1.88
C TYR A 146 -10.79 -8.37 -1.54
N SER A 147 -9.47 -8.27 -1.69
CA SER A 147 -8.51 -9.32 -1.34
C SER A 147 -7.21 -8.69 -0.84
N LEU A 148 -6.33 -9.48 -0.22
CA LEU A 148 -5.04 -9.02 0.30
C LEU A 148 -4.12 -8.39 -0.77
N LYS A 149 -4.34 -8.72 -2.05
CA LYS A 149 -3.70 -8.07 -3.19
C LYS A 149 -3.98 -6.56 -3.25
N HIS A 150 -5.18 -6.14 -2.88
CA HIS A 150 -5.57 -4.73 -2.79
C HIS A 150 -4.81 -4.03 -1.67
N THR A 151 -4.72 -4.67 -0.50
CA THR A 151 -3.95 -4.19 0.64
C THR A 151 -2.46 -4.06 0.27
N ALA A 152 -1.91 -5.05 -0.43
CA ALA A 152 -0.51 -5.05 -0.84
C ALA A 152 -0.18 -3.84 -1.71
N LEU A 153 -1.07 -3.53 -2.66
CA LEU A 153 -0.92 -2.40 -3.55
C LEU A 153 -0.99 -1.06 -2.79
N GLN A 154 -1.87 -0.95 -1.80
CA GLN A 154 -1.97 0.22 -0.92
C GLN A 154 -0.71 0.43 -0.08
N TYR A 155 -0.14 -0.63 0.49
CA TYR A 155 1.12 -0.54 1.23
C TYR A 155 2.30 -0.12 0.36
N VAL A 156 2.37 -0.65 -0.87
CA VAL A 156 3.41 -0.23 -1.83
C VAL A 156 3.28 1.25 -2.17
N ALA A 157 2.04 1.72 -2.37
CA ALA A 157 1.76 3.13 -2.59
C ALA A 157 2.21 3.99 -1.39
N ALA A 158 1.81 3.62 -0.17
CA ALA A 158 2.16 4.34 1.04
C ALA A 158 3.68 4.34 1.30
N PHE A 159 4.35 3.20 1.13
CA PHE A 159 5.81 3.10 1.22
C PHE A 159 6.51 4.01 0.20
N ASN A 160 5.98 4.10 -1.02
CA ASN A 160 6.53 4.95 -2.06
C ASN A 160 6.45 6.44 -1.72
N ILE A 161 5.46 6.86 -0.93
CA ILE A 161 5.38 8.21 -0.37
C ILE A 161 6.43 8.37 0.73
N LEU A 162 6.41 7.50 1.74
CA LEU A 162 7.27 7.60 2.91
C LEU A 162 8.77 7.56 2.58
N ARG A 163 9.18 6.75 1.59
CA ARG A 163 10.59 6.67 1.14
C ARG A 163 11.06 7.94 0.41
N LYS A 164 10.16 8.76 -0.14
CA LYS A 164 10.50 9.95 -0.94
C LYS A 164 10.64 11.21 -0.09
N PHE A 165 10.06 11.22 1.11
CA PHE A 165 10.21 12.31 2.08
C PHE A 165 11.63 12.43 2.68
N GLU A 166 12.61 11.66 2.17
CA GLU A 166 14.03 11.74 2.53
C GLU A 166 14.79 12.91 1.84
N LYS A 167 14.11 13.89 1.22
CA LYS A 167 14.75 15.04 0.57
C LYS A 167 14.45 16.36 1.26
#